data_AF-A0A7W1S9P1-F1
#
_entry.id   AF-A0A7W1S9P1-F1
#
_cell.length_a   1.000
_cell.length_b   1.000
_cell.length_c   1.000
_cell.angle_alpha   90.00
_cell.angle_beta   90.00
_cell.angle_gamma   90.00
#
_symmetry.space_group_name_H-M   'P 1'
#
loop_
_entity.id
_entity.type
_entity.pdbx_description
1 polymer ?
#
loop_
_entity_poly.entity_id
_entity_poly.type
_entity_poly.pdbx_seq_one_letter_code
_entity_poly.pdbx_strand_id
1 'polypeptide(L)' 'MSQLHLSAATEERISTLLKANREETITPEERVELDEYVRLERLMRKAKIRAIEKLDQRK' A
#
# COMPACT_ATOMS: atom_id res chain seq x y z
N MET A 1 12.14 7.07 15.29
CA MET A 1 11.62 6.12 14.28
C MET A 1 10.95 6.94 13.19
N SER A 2 11.60 7.17 12.05
CA SER A 2 10.92 7.85 10.94
C SER A 2 9.79 6.97 10.42
N GLN A 3 8.57 7.42 10.63
CA GLN A 3 7.37 6.75 10.15
C GLN A 3 7.27 7.05 8.64
N LEU A 4 7.47 6.03 7.82
CA LEU A 4 7.27 6.12 6.38
C LEU A 4 5.76 6.08 6.12
N HIS A 5 5.19 7.23 5.78
CA HIS A 5 3.78 7.38 5.39
C HIS A 5 3.70 7.64 3.89
N LEU A 6 2.52 7.38 3.32
CA LEU A 6 2.24 7.75 1.94
C LEU A 6 2.09 9.28 1.85
N SER A 7 2.17 9.81 0.63
CA SER A 7 1.80 11.21 0.43
C SER A 7 0.31 11.39 0.71
N ALA A 8 -0.10 12.55 1.23
CA ALA A 8 -1.50 12.83 1.53
C ALA A 8 -2.42 12.62 0.31
N ALA A 9 -1.94 13.01 -0.88
CA ALA A 9 -2.66 12.80 -2.14
C ALA A 9 -2.84 11.30 -2.47
N THR A 10 -1.84 10.47 -2.18
CA THR A 10 -1.93 9.02 -2.38
C THR A 10 -2.89 8.37 -1.38
N GLU A 11 -2.87 8.80 -0.12
CA GLU A 11 -3.81 8.31 0.91
C GLU A 11 -5.26 8.63 0.53
N GLU A 12 -5.52 9.87 0.08
CA GLU A 12 -6.83 10.30 -0.40
C GLU A 12 -7.28 9.50 -1.64
N ARG A 13 -6.38 9.27 -2.60
CA ARG A 13 -6.68 8.48 -3.80
C ARG A 13 -7.04 7.03 -3.45
N ILE A 14 -6.25 6.37 -2.61
CA ILE A 14 -6.53 4.99 -2.16
C ILE A 14 -7.86 4.93 -1.40
N SER A 15 -8.12 5.90 -0.52
CA SER A 15 -9.39 5.99 0.21
C SER A 15 -10.59 6.10 -0.75
N THR A 16 -10.46 6.93 -1.78
CA THR A 16 -11.47 7.11 -2.84
C THR A 16 -11.72 5.80 -3.60
N LEU A 17 -10.66 5.12 -4.04
CA LEU A 17 -10.77 3.83 -4.74
C LEU A 17 -11.41 2.75 -3.87
N LEU A 18 -11.04 2.70 -2.58
CA LEU A 18 -11.63 1.76 -1.63
C LEU A 18 -13.12 2.04 -1.40
N LYS A 19 -13.52 3.31 -1.35
CA LYS A 19 -14.93 3.70 -1.25
C LYS A 19 -15.70 3.26 -2.49
N ALA A 20 -15.21 3.60 -3.69
CA ALA A 20 -15.83 3.20 -4.95
C ALA A 20 -15.95 1.67 -5.09
N ASN A 21 -14.94 0.92 -4.64
CA ASN A 21 -14.99 -0.55 -4.67
C ASN A 21 -16.04 -1.13 -3.70
N ARG A 22 -16.28 -0.49 -2.54
CA ARG A 22 -17.33 -0.92 -1.59
C ARG A 22 -18.74 -0.58 -2.09
N GLU A 23 -18.87 0.51 -2.81
CA GLU A 23 -20.14 0.97 -3.39
C GLU A 23 -20.44 0.32 -4.75
N GLU A 24 -19.57 -0.58 -5.23
CA GLU A 24 -19.65 -1.23 -6.55
C GLU A 24 -19.70 -0.24 -7.73
N THR A 25 -19.20 0.98 -7.53
CA THR A 25 -19.16 2.08 -8.52
C THR A 25 -17.77 2.23 -9.17
N ILE A 26 -16.80 1.42 -8.76
CA ILE A 26 -15.43 1.46 -9.27
C ILE A 26 -15.36 1.07 -10.75
N THR A 27 -14.61 1.83 -11.55
CA THR A 27 -14.39 1.48 -12.96
C THR A 27 -13.37 0.34 -13.10
N PRO A 28 -13.29 -0.33 -14.28
CA PRO A 28 -12.25 -1.32 -14.53
C PRO A 28 -10.82 -0.77 -14.36
N GLU A 29 -10.57 0.46 -14.81
CA GLU A 29 -9.26 1.12 -14.72
C GLU A 29 -8.90 1.42 -13.26
N GLU A 30 -9.87 1.92 -12.49
CA GLU A 30 -9.70 2.18 -11.07
C GLU A 30 -9.48 0.91 -10.26
N ARG A 31 -10.11 -0.20 -10.66
CA ARG A 31 -9.88 -1.51 -10.04
C ARG A 31 -8.45 -1.99 -10.27
N VAL A 32 -7.92 -1.81 -11.48
CA VAL A 32 -6.51 -2.11 -11.79
C VAL A 32 -5.58 -1.26 -10.93
N GLU A 33 -5.85 0.05 -10.81
CA GLU A 33 -5.07 0.95 -9.95
C GLU A 33 -5.08 0.48 -8.49
N LEU A 34 -6.26 0.10 -7.96
CA LEU A 34 -6.40 -0.41 -6.59
C LEU A 34 -5.63 -1.72 -6.38
N ASP A 35 -5.68 -2.65 -7.33
CA ASP A 35 -4.96 -3.91 -7.27
C ASP A 35 -3.43 -3.71 -7.27
N GLU A 36 -2.93 -2.73 -8.03
CA GLU A 36 -1.52 -2.35 -8.03
C GLU A 36 -1.07 -1.81 -6.66
N TYR A 37 -1.86 -0.95 -6.02
CA TYR A 37 -1.56 -0.47 -4.66
C TYR A 37 -1.52 -1.62 -3.65
N VAL A 38 -2.46 -2.56 -3.71
CA VAL A 38 -2.48 -3.75 -2.84
C VAL A 38 -1.25 -4.62 -3.08
N ARG A 39 -0.82 -4.79 -4.33
CA ARG A 39 0.40 -5.54 -4.67
C ARG A 39 1.64 -4.86 -4.10
N LEU A 40 1.73 -3.54 -4.19
CA LEU A 40 2.85 -2.77 -3.65
C LEU A 40 2.93 -2.87 -2.11
N GLU A 41 1.81 -2.74 -1.40
CA GLU A 41 1.77 -2.92 0.06
C GLU A 41 2.37 -4.25 0.49
N ARG A 42 1.96 -5.35 -0.16
CA ARG A 42 2.44 -6.70 0.15
C ARG A 42 3.94 -6.83 -0.07
N LEU A 43 4.47 -6.21 -1.13
CA LEU A 43 5.91 -6.19 -1.41
C LEU A 43 6.66 -5.38 -0.35
N MET A 44 6.15 -4.21 0.01
CA MET A 44 6.75 -3.35 1.05
C MET A 44 6.76 -4.05 2.41
N ARG A 45 5.67 -4.73 2.79
CA ARG A 45 5.60 -5.53 4.02
C ARG A 45 6.69 -6.62 4.05
N LYS A 46 6.88 -7.36 2.94
CA LYS A 46 7.94 -8.37 2.84
C LYS A 46 9.34 -7.76 2.93
N ALA A 47 9.57 -6.64 2.24
CA ALA A 47 10.85 -5.93 2.29
C ALA A 47 11.17 -5.44 3.71
N LYS A 48 10.17 -4.90 4.42
CA LYS A 48 10.30 -4.44 5.80
C LYS A 48 10.67 -5.58 6.76
N ILE A 49 10.00 -6.74 6.63
CA ILE A 49 10.33 -7.93 7.43
C ILE A 49 11.78 -8.33 7.21
N ARG A 50 12.22 -8.48 5.95
CA ARG A 50 13.61 -8.83 5.62
C ARG A 50 14.63 -7.81 6.12
N ALA A 51 14.30 -6.53 6.07
CA ALA A 51 15.17 -5.47 6.59
C ALA A 51 15.33 -5.58 8.11
N ILE A 52 14.24 -5.85 8.84
CA ILE A 52 14.28 -6.08 10.29
C ILE A 52 15.12 -7.31 10.62
N GLU A 53 14.90 -8.44 9.94
CA GLU A 53 15.68 -9.67 10.12
C GLU A 53 17.19 -9.44 9.91
N LYS A 54 17.56 -8.69 8.86
CA LYS A 54 18.96 -8.37 8.55
C LYS A 54 19.60 -7.41 9.57
N LEU A 55 18.81 -6.50 10.14
CA LEU A 55 19.29 -5.60 11.20
C LEU A 55 19.46 -6.34 12.53
N ASP A 56 18.60 -7.31 12.82
CA ASP A 56 18.65 -8.13 14.02
C ASP A 56 19.85 -9.09 14.01
N GLN A 57 20.16 -9.69 12.86
CA GLN A 57 21.37 -10.52 12.65
C GLN A 57 22.71 -9.77 12.76
N ARG A 58 22.68 -8.42 12.79
CA ARG A 58 23.88 -7.58 12.89
C ARG A 58 24.18 -7.11 14.32
N LYS A 59 23.35 -7.45 15.30
CA LYS A 59 23.62 -7.26 16.72
C LYS A 59 24.33 -8.48 17.31
#